data_AF-A0A2U1Q578-F1
#
_entry.id   AF-A0A2U1Q578-F1
#
_cell.length_a   1.000
_cell.length_b   1.000
_cell.length_c   1.000
_cell.angle_alpha   90.00
_cell.angle_beta   90.00
_cell.angle_gamma   90.00
#
_symmetry.space_group_name_H-M   'P 1'
#
loop_
_entity.id
_entity.type
_entity.pdbx_description
1 polymer ?
#
loop_
_entity_poly.entity_id
_entity_poly.type
_entity_poly.pdbx_seq_one_letter_code
_entity_poly.pdbx_strand_id
1 'polypeptide(L)'
;MTNTMTPVVYQELQEVLESYVFGLPVCRLPLLERSYWQEFHRPLDYKSLGVSNIEDLVLKMGSMVLWCEKRESKEKYVMSASVVELRRMFFLRHDVQKLLNMHRGEIMFNSFEDLYKDHFQVKLNYVYYGLTNLKHLCEILKDILVVVVANPSGEKVIKGVNLRKRKRDEYHEYHE
;
A
#
# COMPACT_ATOMS: atom_id res chain seq x y z
N MET A 1 21.31 -16.96 25.34
CA MET A 1 22.17 -16.39 24.27
C MET A 1 21.27 -16.00 23.12
N THR A 2 21.08 -14.71 22.87
CA THR A 2 20.32 -14.23 21.71
C THR A 2 21.15 -14.49 20.45
N ASN A 3 20.61 -15.26 19.51
CA ASN A 3 21.28 -15.61 18.26
C ASN A 3 21.43 -14.35 17.40
N THR A 4 22.63 -13.76 17.37
CA THR A 4 22.94 -12.52 16.62
C THR A 4 22.80 -12.68 15.10
N MET A 5 22.69 -13.91 14.60
CA MET A 5 22.43 -14.20 13.19
C MET A 5 20.97 -14.00 12.79
N THR A 6 20.02 -14.07 13.72
CA THR A 6 18.59 -13.96 13.42
C THR A 6 18.20 -12.57 12.87
N PRO A 7 18.64 -11.45 13.48
CA PRO A 7 18.39 -10.12 12.91
C PRO A 7 18.98 -9.93 11.50
N VAL A 8 20.15 -10.51 11.22
CA VAL A 8 20.82 -10.41 9.92
C VAL A 8 20.00 -11.13 8.83
N VAL A 9 19.58 -12.38 9.09
CA VAL A 9 18.79 -13.15 8.12
C VAL A 9 17.46 -12.45 7.80
N TYR A 10 16.84 -11.77 8.78
CA TYR A 10 15.60 -11.03 8.53
C TYR A 10 15.82 -9.81 7.64
N GLN A 11 16.94 -9.10 7.82
CA GLN A 11 17.30 -7.97 6.95
C GLN A 11 17.59 -8.43 5.52
N GLU A 12 18.36 -9.50 5.36
CA GLU A 12 18.66 -10.09 4.05
C GLU A 12 17.41 -10.61 3.33
N LEU A 13 16.50 -11.27 4.06
CA LEU A 13 15.21 -11.69 3.50
C LEU A 13 14.33 -10.50 3.12
N GLN A 14 14.40 -9.41 3.89
CA GLN A 14 13.72 -8.18 3.52
C GLN A 14 14.29 -7.63 2.22
N GLU A 15 15.61 -7.53 2.05
CA GLU A 15 16.24 -7.07 0.80
C GLU A 15 15.77 -7.89 -0.42
N VAL A 16 15.71 -9.21 -0.29
CA VAL A 16 15.20 -10.08 -1.36
C VAL A 16 13.70 -9.83 -1.60
N LEU A 17 12.91 -9.69 -0.53
CA LEU A 17 11.47 -9.42 -0.64
C LEU A 17 11.18 -8.07 -1.32
N GLU A 18 12.05 -7.08 -1.13
CA GLU A 18 11.94 -5.75 -1.76
C GLU A 18 12.06 -5.82 -3.29
N SER A 19 12.74 -6.83 -3.85
CA SER A 19 12.77 -7.08 -5.30
C SER A 19 11.41 -7.51 -5.87
N TYR A 20 10.50 -8.04 -5.05
CA TYR A 20 9.14 -8.40 -5.46
C TYR A 20 8.19 -7.20 -5.33
N VAL A 21 8.34 -6.25 -6.25
CA VAL A 21 7.61 -4.95 -6.24
C VAL A 21 6.08 -5.11 -6.26
N PHE A 22 5.51 -6.23 -6.70
CA PHE A 22 4.06 -6.46 -6.66
C PHE A 22 3.60 -7.32 -5.48
N GLY A 23 4.52 -7.69 -4.60
CA GLY A 23 4.32 -8.72 -3.59
C GLY A 23 4.46 -10.13 -4.16
N LEU A 24 4.72 -11.07 -3.26
CA LEU A 24 4.85 -12.48 -3.56
C LEU A 24 3.58 -13.21 -3.10
N PRO A 25 2.87 -13.93 -3.98
CA PRO A 25 1.78 -14.80 -3.56
C PRO A 25 2.29 -15.80 -2.52
N VAL A 26 1.51 -16.09 -1.48
CA VAL A 26 1.94 -17.00 -0.39
C VAL A 26 2.28 -18.39 -0.93
N CYS A 27 1.54 -18.87 -1.92
CA CYS A 27 1.83 -20.14 -2.61
C CYS A 27 3.17 -20.16 -3.37
N ARG A 28 3.82 -18.99 -3.53
CA ARG A 28 5.12 -18.81 -4.18
C ARG A 28 6.23 -18.44 -3.19
N LEU A 29 6.00 -18.48 -1.88
CA LEU A 29 7.04 -18.29 -0.87
C LEU A 29 8.32 -19.14 -1.07
N PRO A 30 8.26 -20.38 -1.61
CA PRO A 30 9.49 -21.10 -1.95
C PRO A 30 10.41 -20.38 -2.96
N LEU A 31 9.88 -19.43 -3.75
CA LEU A 31 10.71 -18.58 -4.60
C LEU A 31 11.55 -17.58 -3.80
N LEU A 32 11.05 -17.11 -2.65
CA LEU A 32 11.79 -16.20 -1.77
C LEU A 32 13.05 -16.89 -1.22
N GLU A 33 12.92 -18.15 -0.78
CA GLU A 33 14.06 -18.97 -0.35
C GLU A 33 15.07 -19.18 -1.48
N ARG A 34 14.57 -19.44 -2.70
CA ARG A 34 15.44 -19.58 -3.87
C ARG A 34 16.22 -18.30 -4.17
N SER A 35 15.55 -17.15 -4.13
CA SER A 35 16.18 -15.86 -4.38
C SER A 35 17.15 -15.46 -3.26
N TYR A 36 16.85 -15.80 -2.01
CA TYR A 36 17.79 -15.64 -0.90
C TYR A 36 19.08 -16.44 -1.13
N TRP A 37 18.96 -17.71 -1.53
CA TRP A 37 20.14 -18.53 -1.84
C TRP A 37 20.96 -17.97 -3.00
N GLN A 38 20.29 -17.44 -4.03
CA GLN A 38 20.95 -16.82 -5.20
C GLN A 38 21.73 -15.56 -4.81
N GLU A 39 21.19 -14.73 -3.92
CA GLU A 39 21.83 -13.48 -3.50
C GLU A 39 22.96 -13.73 -2.50
N PHE A 40 22.69 -14.51 -1.44
CA PHE A 40 23.60 -14.65 -0.30
C PHE A 40 24.43 -15.92 -0.30
N HIS A 41 24.27 -16.77 -1.33
CA HIS A 41 25.07 -17.97 -1.58
C HIS A 41 25.10 -18.96 -0.41
N ARG A 42 24.03 -19.00 0.39
CA ARG A 42 23.88 -19.92 1.54
C ARG A 42 22.41 -20.30 1.77
N PRO A 43 22.13 -21.52 2.28
CA PRO A 43 20.76 -21.93 2.57
C PRO A 43 20.22 -21.24 3.84
N LEU A 44 18.90 -21.22 3.97
CA LEU A 44 18.24 -20.83 5.21
C LEU A 44 18.33 -21.98 6.22
N ASP A 45 18.86 -21.72 7.41
CA ASP A 45 18.87 -22.68 8.51
C ASP A 45 17.65 -22.49 9.40
N TYR A 46 16.53 -23.10 9.01
CA TYR A 46 15.27 -23.03 9.76
C TYR A 46 15.40 -23.47 11.21
N LYS A 47 16.22 -24.49 11.48
CA LYS A 47 16.42 -25.02 12.84
C LYS A 47 17.09 -23.98 13.73
N SER A 48 18.16 -23.35 13.27
CA SER A 48 18.85 -22.29 14.00
C SER A 48 18.02 -21.01 14.17
N LEU A 49 17.05 -20.79 13.28
CA LEU A 49 16.07 -19.70 13.32
C LEU A 49 14.81 -20.06 14.15
N GLY A 50 14.70 -21.30 14.62
CA GLY A 50 13.58 -21.80 15.41
C GLY A 50 12.24 -21.74 14.66
N VAL A 51 12.25 -21.99 13.36
CA VAL A 51 11.07 -22.04 12.47
C VAL A 51 11.03 -23.38 11.74
N SER A 52 9.88 -23.78 11.20
CA SER A 52 9.78 -25.05 10.47
C SER A 52 9.86 -24.89 8.95
N ASN A 53 9.54 -23.71 8.43
CA ASN A 53 9.46 -23.43 6.99
C ASN A 53 9.57 -21.92 6.70
N ILE A 54 9.57 -21.55 5.41
CA ILE A 54 9.66 -20.16 4.95
C ILE A 54 8.47 -19.29 5.39
N GLU A 55 7.27 -19.84 5.51
CA GLU A 55 6.08 -19.09 5.94
C GLU A 55 6.19 -18.69 7.41
N ASP A 56 6.58 -19.63 8.28
CA ASP A 56 6.90 -19.36 9.69
C ASP A 56 7.99 -18.29 9.84
N LEU A 57 8.99 -18.34 8.96
CA LEU A 57 10.09 -17.37 8.95
C LEU A 57 9.60 -15.97 8.60
N VAL A 58 8.81 -15.84 7.54
CA VAL A 58 8.20 -14.58 7.12
C VAL A 58 7.22 -14.05 8.18
N LEU A 59 6.48 -14.92 8.87
CA LEU A 59 5.66 -14.52 10.01
C LEU A 59 6.50 -13.92 11.15
N LYS A 60 7.67 -14.51 11.44
CA LYS A 60 8.61 -13.97 12.45
C LYS A 60 9.25 -12.64 12.06
N MET A 61 9.33 -12.30 10.76
CA MET A 61 9.81 -10.98 10.31
C MET A 61 8.90 -9.83 10.79
N GLY A 62 7.67 -10.13 11.22
CA GLY A 62 6.81 -9.18 11.93
C GLY A 62 6.53 -7.92 11.11
N SER A 63 6.89 -6.76 11.66
CA SER A 63 6.61 -5.45 11.05
C SER A 63 7.39 -5.16 9.77
N MET A 64 8.41 -5.96 9.43
CA MET A 64 9.16 -5.80 8.18
C MET A 64 8.33 -6.21 6.95
N VAL A 65 7.26 -6.98 7.16
CA VAL A 65 6.40 -7.51 6.10
C VAL A 65 4.94 -7.11 6.30
N LEU A 66 4.21 -7.05 5.19
CA LEU A 66 2.76 -6.87 5.18
C LEU A 66 2.09 -8.04 4.48
N TRP A 67 1.07 -8.58 5.14
CA TRP A 67 0.20 -9.61 4.59
C TRP A 67 -1.06 -8.97 4.03
N CYS A 68 -1.40 -9.29 2.80
CA CYS A 68 -2.57 -8.74 2.12
C CYS A 68 -3.37 -9.85 1.45
N GLU A 69 -4.69 -9.73 1.45
CA GLU A 69 -5.60 -10.66 0.77
C GLU A 69 -6.37 -9.92 -0.32
N LYS A 70 -6.34 -10.46 -1.55
CA LYS A 70 -7.17 -9.96 -2.64
C LYS A 70 -8.65 -10.20 -2.33
N ARG A 71 -9.45 -9.13 -2.38
CA ARG A 71 -10.90 -9.19 -2.13
C ARG A 71 -11.62 -10.21 -3.01
N GLU A 72 -11.28 -10.25 -4.29
CA GLU A 72 -11.98 -11.03 -5.33
C GLU A 72 -11.58 -12.50 -5.31
N SER A 73 -10.27 -12.79 -5.37
CA SER A 73 -9.75 -14.16 -5.49
C SER A 73 -9.44 -14.83 -4.16
N LYS A 74 -9.46 -14.09 -3.04
CA LYS A 74 -9.00 -14.57 -1.73
C LYS A 74 -7.54 -15.01 -1.69
N GLU A 75 -6.78 -14.65 -2.72
CA GLU A 75 -5.37 -14.95 -2.81
C GLU A 75 -4.58 -14.06 -1.85
N LYS A 76 -3.70 -14.69 -1.07
CA LYS A 76 -2.84 -14.01 -0.08
C LYS A 76 -1.47 -13.68 -0.68
N TYR A 77 -0.96 -12.53 -0.29
CA TYR A 77 0.33 -11.99 -0.69
C TYR A 77 1.12 -11.56 0.53
N VAL A 78 2.44 -11.68 0.44
CA VAL A 78 3.38 -11.00 1.32
C VAL A 78 4.12 -9.90 0.55
N MET A 79 4.36 -8.76 1.18
CA MET A 79 5.15 -7.65 0.65
C MET A 79 6.11 -7.12 1.69
N SER A 80 7.20 -6.49 1.25
CA SER A 80 8.00 -5.65 2.13
C SER A 80 7.18 -4.43 2.58
N ALA A 81 7.16 -4.18 3.89
CA ALA A 81 6.45 -3.04 4.47
C ALA A 81 7.02 -1.72 3.97
N SER A 82 8.34 -1.59 3.90
CA SER A 82 9.04 -0.39 3.44
C SER A 82 8.63 0.00 2.01
N VAL A 83 8.54 -0.98 1.11
CA VAL A 83 8.18 -0.73 -0.30
C VAL A 83 6.71 -0.32 -0.41
N VAL A 84 5.82 -0.93 0.39
CA VAL A 84 4.41 -0.51 0.44
C VAL A 84 4.27 0.92 0.97
N GLU A 85 5.03 1.29 2.01
CA GLU A 85 5.06 2.66 2.53
C GLU A 85 5.52 3.67 1.46
N LEU A 86 6.60 3.37 0.72
CA LEU A 86 7.05 4.21 -0.38
C LEU A 86 5.97 4.37 -1.45
N ARG A 87 5.28 3.29 -1.85
CA ARG A 87 4.19 3.35 -2.84
C ARG A 87 3.04 4.22 -2.35
N ARG A 88 2.67 4.08 -1.08
CA ARG A 88 1.61 4.89 -0.46
C ARG A 88 1.99 6.36 -0.45
N MET A 89 3.22 6.67 -0.02
CA MET A 89 3.71 8.03 0.14
C MET A 89 3.86 8.77 -1.20
N PHE A 90 4.38 8.10 -2.22
CA PHE A 90 4.72 8.76 -3.49
C PHE A 90 3.62 8.65 -4.56
N PHE A 91 2.92 7.52 -4.65
CA PHE A 91 1.91 7.31 -5.70
C PHE A 91 0.49 7.51 -5.17
N LEU A 92 0.07 6.68 -4.21
CA LEU A 92 -1.32 6.69 -3.76
C LEU A 92 -1.73 8.04 -3.18
N ARG A 93 -0.92 8.59 -2.28
CA ARG A 93 -1.18 9.89 -1.65
C ARG A 93 -1.30 10.99 -2.70
N HIS A 94 -0.39 11.00 -3.68
CA HIS A 94 -0.41 11.98 -4.76
C HIS A 94 -1.68 11.85 -5.60
N ASP A 95 -2.05 10.63 -5.99
CA ASP A 95 -3.21 10.36 -6.84
C ASP A 95 -4.52 10.73 -6.13
N VAL A 96 -4.66 10.37 -4.85
CA VAL A 96 -5.81 10.73 -4.01
C VAL A 96 -5.92 12.25 -3.87
N GLN A 97 -4.81 12.94 -3.60
CA GLN A 97 -4.80 14.40 -3.46
C GLN A 97 -5.16 15.09 -4.78
N LYS A 98 -4.65 14.59 -5.91
CA LYS A 98 -4.95 15.10 -7.25
C LYS A 98 -6.43 14.93 -7.57
N LEU A 99 -6.99 13.75 -7.31
CA LEU A 99 -8.40 13.46 -7.53
C LEU A 99 -9.29 14.39 -6.69
N LEU A 100 -9.01 14.51 -5.38
CA LEU A 100 -9.74 15.45 -4.51
C LEU A 100 -9.68 16.89 -5.03
N ASN A 101 -8.49 17.37 -5.43
CA ASN A 101 -8.33 18.72 -5.97
C ASN A 101 -9.13 18.95 -7.27
N MET A 102 -9.35 17.92 -8.08
CA MET A 102 -10.17 18.00 -9.29
C MET A 102 -11.67 18.09 -8.98
N HIS A 103 -12.09 17.54 -7.84
CA HIS A 103 -13.48 17.51 -7.39
C HIS A 103 -13.73 18.50 -6.25
N ARG A 104 -13.10 19.68 -6.29
CA ARG A 104 -13.29 20.77 -5.30
C ARG A 104 -13.06 20.35 -3.84
N GLY A 105 -12.22 19.32 -3.66
CA GLY A 105 -11.88 18.76 -2.37
C GLY A 105 -12.86 17.77 -1.78
N GLU A 106 -13.93 17.41 -2.49
CA GLU A 106 -14.97 16.52 -1.98
C GLU A 106 -15.39 15.48 -3.03
N ILE A 107 -15.45 14.20 -2.63
CA ILE A 107 -15.86 13.10 -3.50
C ILE A 107 -16.83 12.21 -2.74
N MET A 108 -17.95 11.85 -3.37
CA MET A 108 -18.87 10.85 -2.81
C MET A 108 -18.14 9.53 -2.63
N PHE A 109 -18.27 8.91 -1.46
CA PHE A 109 -17.52 7.69 -1.12
C PHE A 109 -17.74 6.57 -2.15
N ASN A 110 -18.98 6.39 -2.59
CA ASN A 110 -19.34 5.34 -3.55
C ASN A 110 -18.91 5.66 -4.99
N SER A 111 -18.57 6.91 -5.31
CA SER A 111 -18.11 7.32 -6.65
C SER A 111 -16.59 7.36 -6.77
N PHE A 112 -15.86 7.20 -5.65
CA PHE A 112 -14.41 7.40 -5.62
C PHE A 112 -13.66 6.47 -6.58
N GLU A 113 -13.97 5.18 -6.56
CA GLU A 113 -13.27 4.19 -7.39
C GLU A 113 -13.53 4.40 -8.89
N ASP A 114 -14.75 4.79 -9.25
CA ASP A 114 -15.13 5.10 -10.63
C ASP A 114 -14.41 6.37 -11.11
N LEU A 115 -14.42 7.45 -10.32
CA LEU A 115 -13.69 8.67 -10.64
C LEU A 115 -12.17 8.45 -10.72
N TYR A 116 -11.63 7.60 -9.84
CA TYR A 116 -10.22 7.20 -9.92
C TYR A 116 -9.93 6.50 -11.23
N LYS A 117 -10.76 5.52 -11.61
CA LYS A 117 -10.61 4.76 -12.85
C LYS A 117 -10.73 5.66 -14.08
N ASP A 118 -11.71 6.56 -14.09
CA ASP A 118 -11.94 7.49 -15.20
C ASP A 118 -10.78 8.49 -15.34
N HIS A 119 -10.18 8.95 -14.24
CA HIS A 119 -9.08 9.90 -14.31
C HIS A 119 -7.75 9.24 -14.67
N PHE A 120 -7.40 8.12 -14.03
CA PHE A 120 -6.10 7.47 -14.17
C PHE A 120 -6.08 6.36 -15.22
N GLN A 121 -7.24 6.05 -15.82
CA GLN A 121 -7.41 4.99 -16.82
C GLN A 121 -7.00 3.60 -16.30
N VAL A 122 -7.02 3.41 -14.98
CA VAL A 122 -6.66 2.17 -14.29
C VAL A 122 -7.51 1.99 -13.05
N LYS A 123 -7.93 0.74 -12.78
CA LYS A 123 -8.61 0.42 -11.52
C LYS A 123 -7.64 0.59 -10.35
N LEU A 124 -8.13 1.13 -9.24
CA LEU A 124 -7.34 1.25 -8.02
C LEU A 124 -6.92 -0.14 -7.51
N ASN A 125 -5.63 -0.42 -7.53
CA ASN A 125 -5.07 -1.69 -7.07
C ASN A 125 -4.77 -1.63 -5.57
N TYR A 126 -5.75 -2.01 -4.74
CA TYR A 126 -5.59 -2.03 -3.29
C TYR A 126 -4.40 -2.87 -2.82
N VAL A 127 -4.20 -4.05 -3.41
CA VAL A 127 -3.14 -4.98 -3.02
C VAL A 127 -1.77 -4.39 -3.29
N TYR A 128 -1.58 -3.68 -4.40
CA TYR A 128 -0.33 -2.96 -4.67
C TYR A 128 0.06 -1.97 -3.56
N TYR A 129 -0.94 -1.41 -2.88
CA TYR A 129 -0.75 -0.51 -1.73
C TYR A 129 -0.92 -1.19 -0.37
N GLY A 130 -1.00 -2.52 -0.31
CA GLY A 130 -1.22 -3.27 0.94
C GLY A 130 -2.54 -2.91 1.64
N LEU A 131 -3.58 -2.57 0.86
CA LEU A 131 -4.90 -2.17 1.34
C LEU A 131 -5.93 -3.25 1.02
N THR A 132 -7.08 -3.20 1.71
CA THR A 132 -8.15 -4.19 1.55
C THR A 132 -9.39 -3.62 0.83
N ASN A 133 -9.63 -2.32 0.96
CA ASN A 133 -10.76 -1.59 0.38
C ASN A 133 -10.60 -0.07 0.57
N LEU A 134 -11.56 0.69 0.05
CA LEU A 134 -11.62 2.16 0.15
C LEU A 134 -11.65 2.67 1.59
N LYS A 135 -12.31 1.95 2.51
CA LYS A 135 -12.34 2.36 3.92
C LYS A 135 -10.94 2.29 4.53
N HIS A 136 -10.20 1.22 4.28
CA HIS A 136 -8.82 1.07 4.73
C HIS A 136 -7.90 2.13 4.10
N LEU A 137 -8.11 2.48 2.81
CA LEU A 137 -7.42 3.63 2.19
C LEU A 137 -7.65 4.91 2.98
N CYS A 138 -8.89 5.21 3.35
CA CYS A 138 -9.23 6.42 4.08
C CYS A 138 -8.62 6.44 5.49
N GLU A 139 -8.56 5.29 6.17
CA GLU A 139 -7.93 5.15 7.48
C GLU A 139 -6.42 5.41 7.41
N ILE A 140 -5.75 4.92 6.35
CA ILE A 140 -4.31 5.11 6.13
C ILE A 140 -3.96 6.55 5.77
N LEU A 141 -4.80 7.23 4.97
CA LEU A 141 -4.55 8.59 4.49
C LEU A 141 -5.28 9.68 5.29
N LYS A 142 -5.62 9.39 6.56
CA LYS A 142 -6.37 10.30 7.45
C LYS A 142 -5.70 11.65 7.70
N ASP A 143 -4.42 11.79 7.37
CA ASP A 143 -3.69 13.06 7.44
C ASP A 143 -4.08 14.04 6.32
N ILE A 144 -4.58 13.52 5.19
CA ILE A 144 -4.98 14.34 4.03
C ILE A 144 -6.46 14.27 3.68
N LEU A 145 -7.22 13.39 4.31
CA LEU A 145 -8.66 13.28 4.07
C LEU A 145 -9.42 12.90 5.33
N VAL A 146 -10.71 13.17 5.31
CA VAL A 146 -11.68 12.72 6.30
C VAL A 146 -12.93 12.19 5.60
N VAL A 147 -13.58 11.19 6.19
CA VAL A 147 -14.88 10.71 5.73
C VAL A 147 -15.96 11.30 6.62
N VAL A 148 -16.89 12.05 6.04
CA VAL A 148 -18.03 12.66 6.74
C VAL A 148 -19.35 12.16 6.17
N VAL A 149 -20.42 12.31 6.93
CA VAL A 149 -21.78 12.07 6.47
C VAL A 149 -22.38 13.41 6.05
N ALA A 150 -22.83 13.53 4.79
CA ALA A 150 -23.47 14.73 4.28
C ALA A 150 -24.87 14.87 4.88
N ASN A 151 -25.20 16.09 5.31
CA ASN A 151 -26.55 16.45 5.73
C ASN A 151 -27.22 17.27 4.60
N PRO A 152 -28.48 17.00 4.23
CA PRO A 152 -29.41 16.02 4.82
C PRO A 152 -29.39 14.63 4.15
N SER A 153 -28.57 14.38 3.12
CA SER A 153 -28.67 13.14 2.32
C SER A 153 -28.28 11.86 3.08
N GLY A 154 -27.49 11.97 4.16
CA GLY A 154 -26.96 10.82 4.90
C GLY A 154 -25.84 10.08 4.17
N GLU A 155 -25.39 10.58 3.03
CA GLU A 155 -24.38 9.92 2.21
C GLU A 155 -22.95 10.19 2.69
N LYS A 156 -22.07 9.19 2.54
CA LYS A 156 -20.66 9.35 2.92
C LYS A 156 -19.90 10.14 1.85
N VAL A 157 -19.12 11.13 2.30
CA VAL A 157 -18.28 11.99 1.46
C VAL A 157 -16.86 11.95 1.98
N ILE A 158 -15.90 11.76 1.08
CA ILE A 158 -14.47 11.91 1.33
C ILE A 158 -14.12 13.37 1.08
N LYS A 159 -13.65 14.07 2.11
CA LYS A 159 -13.21 15.46 2.03
C LYS A 159 -11.71 15.55 2.23
N GLY A 160 -11.02 16.31 1.39
CA GLY A 160 -9.60 16.58 1.59
C GLY A 160 -9.37 17.58 2.71
N VAL A 161 -8.34 17.32 3.51
CA VAL A 161 -7.86 18.18 4.58
C VAL A 161 -6.58 18.87 4.08
N ASN A 162 -6.42 20.16 4.37
CA ASN A 162 -5.23 20.94 4.00
C ASN A 162 -4.89 20.90 2.48
N LEU A 163 -5.92 20.87 1.64
CA LEU A 163 -5.73 20.95 0.19
C LEU A 163 -5.13 22.32 -0.18
N ARG A 164 -4.03 22.31 -0.93
CA ARG A 164 -3.49 23.55 -1.51
C ARG A 164 -4.53 24.11 -2.48
N LYS A 165 -5.09 25.29 -2.18
CA LYS A 165 -5.96 26.02 -3.11
C LYS A 165 -5.21 26.20 -4.43
N ARG A 166 -5.80 25.78 -5.55
CA ARG A 166 -5.28 26.15 -6.87
C ARG A 166 -5.41 27.68 -7.00
N LYS A 167 -4.28 28.38 -7.23
CA LYS A 167 -4.31 29.73 -7.82
C LYS A 167 -4.79 29.60 -9.25
N ARG A 168 -6.09 29.72 -9.49
CA ARG A 168 -6.63 29.79 -10.85
C ARG A 168 -7.97 30.53 -10.81
N ASP A 169 -7.91 31.85 -10.67
CA ASP A 169 -8.99 32.82 -10.97
C ASP A 169 -8.43 34.26 -11.14
N GLU A 170 -7.21 34.44 -11.71
CA GLU A 170 -6.61 35.79 -11.95
C GLU A 170 -6.42 36.13 -13.45
N TYR A 171 -7.03 35.38 -14.38
CA TYR A 171 -6.88 35.63 -15.84
C TYR A 171 -8.22 35.79 -16.58
N HIS A 172 -9.19 36.46 -15.96
CA HIS A 172 -10.42 36.91 -16.65
C HIS A 172 -10.82 38.31 -16.19
N GLU A 173 -9.93 39.30 -16.26
CA GLU A 173 -10.34 40.70 -16.17
C GLU A 173 -9.34 41.68 -16.79
N TYR A 174 -8.82 41.39 -17.99
CA TYR A 174 -8.20 42.43 -18.82
C TYR A 174 -8.31 42.01 -20.28
N HIS A 175 -9.45 42.31 -20.91
CA HIS A 175 -9.60 42.64 -22.33
C HIS A 175 -11.07 43.03 -22.58
N GLU A 176 -11.40 44.26 -22.21
CA GLU A 176 -12.31 45.11 -22.98
C GLU A 176 -11.49 46.27 -23.56
#